data_AF-A0A3C1B4H5-F1
#
_entry.id   AF-A0A3C1B4H5-F1
#
_cell.length_a   1.000
_cell.length_b   1.000
_cell.length_c   1.000
_cell.angle_alpha   90.00
_cell.angle_beta   90.00
_cell.angle_gamma   90.00
#
_symmetry.space_group_name_H-M   'P 1'
#
loop_
_entity.id
_entity.type
_entity.pdbx_description
1 polymer ?
#
loop_
_entity_poly.entity_id
_entity_poly.type
_entity_poly.pdbx_seq_one_letter_code
_entity_poly.pdbx_strand_id
1 'polypeptide(L)' 'ELDISGDIINVHGGACALGHPIGASGARIIVTLLHAMERRDVKRGIAAVCIGGGEGTAIALERP' A
#
# COMPACT_ATOMS: atom_id res chain seq x y z
N GLU A 1 -18.18 2.92 -2.50
CA GLU A 1 -16.76 2.89 -2.08
C GLU A 1 -15.88 3.29 -3.26
N LEU A 2 -14.59 3.56 -3.05
CA LEU A 2 -13.67 4.31 -3.92
C LEU A 2 -13.47 3.81 -5.38
N ASP A 3 -14.21 2.80 -5.83
CA ASP A 3 -14.22 2.25 -7.20
C ASP A 3 -12.83 1.90 -7.74
N ILE A 4 -12.05 1.21 -6.92
CA ILE A 4 -10.66 0.82 -7.23
C ILE A 4 -10.65 -0.58 -7.82
N SER A 5 -9.99 -0.76 -8.98
CA SER A 5 -9.84 -2.09 -9.60
C SER A 5 -9.02 -3.06 -8.73
N GLY A 6 -9.47 -4.32 -8.70
CA GLY A 6 -8.76 -5.44 -8.08
C GLY A 6 -7.36 -5.71 -8.65
N ASP A 7 -7.11 -5.32 -9.91
CA ASP A 7 -5.85 -5.62 -10.60
C ASP A 7 -4.67 -4.74 -10.15
N ILE A 8 -4.98 -3.66 -9.42
CA ILE A 8 -4.00 -2.69 -8.92
C ILE A 8 -3.92 -2.63 -7.39
N ILE A 9 -4.85 -3.27 -6.68
CA ILE A 9 -4.89 -3.28 -5.21
C ILE A 9 -4.19 -4.51 -4.65
N ASN A 10 -3.24 -4.33 -3.72
CA ASN A 10 -2.59 -5.41 -2.97
C ASN A 10 -2.11 -6.61 -3.82
N VAL A 11 -1.57 -6.33 -5.02
CA VAL A 11 -1.21 -7.29 -6.06
C VAL A 11 -0.09 -8.27 -5.69
N HIS A 12 0.62 -8.00 -4.60
CA HIS A 12 1.64 -8.87 -4.00
C HIS A 12 1.20 -9.44 -2.65
N GLY A 13 -0.10 -9.44 -2.37
CA GLY A 13 -0.69 -9.89 -1.10
C GLY A 13 -0.77 -8.78 -0.05
N GLY A 14 -1.58 -9.04 0.97
CA GLY A 14 -1.86 -8.12 2.08
C GLY A 14 -1.48 -8.70 3.45
N ALA A 15 -1.87 -7.99 4.51
CA ALA A 15 -1.62 -8.37 5.89
C ALA A 15 -2.19 -9.76 6.27
N CYS A 16 -3.30 -10.18 5.66
CA CYS A 16 -3.89 -11.50 5.92
C CYS A 16 -2.95 -12.66 5.55
N ALA A 17 -2.13 -12.49 4.51
CA ALA A 17 -1.18 -13.51 4.06
C ALA A 17 0.23 -13.29 4.62
N LEU A 18 0.65 -12.02 4.73
CA LEU A 18 2.03 -11.65 5.05
C LEU A 18 2.24 -11.28 6.53
N GLY A 19 1.16 -11.22 7.32
CA GLY A 19 1.17 -10.74 8.69
C GLY A 19 1.08 -9.22 8.81
N HIS A 20 0.79 -8.76 10.04
CA HIS A 20 0.63 -7.35 10.38
C HIS A 20 1.48 -6.97 11.61
N PRO A 21 2.79 -6.78 11.45
CA PRO A 21 3.61 -6.19 12.51
C PRO A 21 3.21 -4.71 12.64
N ILE A 22 2.35 -4.37 13.61
CA ILE A 22 1.62 -3.09 13.69
C ILE A 22 2.53 -1.89 13.42
N GLY A 23 3.62 -1.74 14.18
CA GLY A 23 4.54 -0.61 14.04
C GLY A 23 5.38 -0.61 12.75
N ALA A 24 5.56 -1.75 12.09
CA ALA A 24 6.38 -1.86 10.87
C ALA A 24 5.54 -1.92 9.58
N SER A 25 4.22 -2.09 9.68
CA SER A 25 3.37 -2.34 8.52
C SER A 25 3.28 -1.16 7.56
N GLY A 26 3.30 0.09 8.07
CA GLY A 26 3.33 1.29 7.22
C GLY A 26 4.57 1.31 6.32
N ALA A 27 5.76 1.15 6.90
CA ALA A 27 7.01 1.06 6.14
C ALA A 27 6.99 -0.13 5.16
N ARG A 28 6.53 -1.30 5.60
CA ARG A 28 6.43 -2.51 4.76
C ARG A 28 5.60 -2.28 3.51
N ILE A 29 4.40 -1.70 3.62
CA ILE A 29 3.52 -1.49 2.45
C ILE A 29 4.06 -0.40 1.52
N ILE A 30 4.70 0.64 2.04
CA ILE A 30 5.34 1.69 1.24
C ILE A 30 6.49 1.09 0.43
N VAL A 31 7.38 0.32 1.07
CA VAL A 31 8.50 -0.35 0.39
C VAL A 31 8.00 -1.33 -0.66
N THR A 32 6.96 -2.12 -0.34
CA THR A 32 6.33 -3.04 -1.30
C THR A 32 5.77 -2.29 -2.50
N LEU A 33 5.08 -1.17 -2.27
CA LEU A 33 4.53 -0.32 -3.32
C LEU A 33 5.63 0.26 -4.22
N LEU A 34 6.71 0.80 -3.65
CA LEU A 34 7.83 1.35 -4.42
C LEU A 34 8.45 0.31 -5.37
N HIS A 35 8.71 -0.91 -4.88
CA HIS A 35 9.24 -1.99 -5.72
C HIS A 35 8.22 -2.46 -6.76
N ALA A 36 6.93 -2.49 -6.43
CA ALA A 36 5.87 -2.82 -7.39
C ALA A 36 5.75 -1.77 -8.48
N MET A 37 5.84 -0.49 -8.12
CA MET A 37 5.81 0.62 -9.06
C MET A 37 7.01 0.58 -10.01
N GLU A 38 8.19 0.22 -9.50
CA GLU A 38 9.39 -0.02 -10.31
C GLU A 38 9.22 -1.18 -11.29
N ARG A 39 8.78 -2.34 -10.82
CA ARG A 39 8.59 -3.52 -11.67
C ARG A 39 7.52 -3.35 -12.74
N ARG A 40 6.49 -2.54 -12.47
CA ARG A 40 5.37 -2.29 -13.38
C ARG A 40 5.55 -1.04 -14.24
N ASP A 41 6.66 -0.33 -14.07
CA ASP A 41 6.95 0.95 -14.72
C ASP A 41 5.78 1.96 -14.61
N VAL A 42 5.25 2.11 -13.41
CA VAL A 42 4.21 3.11 -13.11
C VAL A 42 4.77 4.25 -12.29
N LYS A 43 4.25 5.45 -12.58
CA LYS A 43 4.71 6.69 -11.97
C LYS A 43 4.09 6.99 -10.61
N ARG A 44 2.83 6.60 -10.38
CA ARG A 44 2.05 6.99 -9.19
C ARG A 44 1.48 5.78 -8.45
N GLY A 45 1.42 5.90 -7.12
CA GLY A 45 0.85 4.88 -6.25
C GLY A 45 0.39 5.48 -4.92
N ILE A 46 -0.51 4.79 -4.23
CA ILE A 46 -1.02 5.19 -2.92
C ILE A 46 -0.87 4.01 -1.94
N ALA A 47 -0.30 4.28 -0.76
CA ALA A 47 -0.32 3.36 0.37
C ALA A 47 -1.21 3.92 1.47
N ALA A 48 -2.10 3.11 2.03
CA ALA A 48 -3.02 3.54 3.09
C ALA A 48 -3.18 2.48 4.19
N VAL A 49 -3.43 2.94 5.41
CA VAL A 49 -3.71 2.10 6.58
C VAL A 49 -4.84 2.71 7.41
N CYS A 50 -5.70 1.85 7.96
CA CYS A 50 -6.59 2.20 9.05
C CYS A 50 -5.86 2.14 10.39
N ILE A 51 -6.35 2.89 11.37
CA ILE A 51 -5.77 2.97 12.70
C ILE A 51 -6.91 2.86 13.73
N GLY A 52 -6.64 2.18 14.85
CA GLY A 52 -7.60 2.06 15.95
C GLY A 52 -8.01 3.44 16.47
N GLY A 53 -9.29 3.63 16.79
CA GLY A 53 -9.84 4.94 17.19
C GLY A 53 -10.48 5.73 16.05
N GLY A 54 -10.53 5.18 14.83
CA GLY A 54 -11.25 5.77 13.69
C GLY A 54 -10.38 6.66 12.80
N GLU A 55 -9.06 6.58 12.95
CA GLU A 55 -8.10 7.32 12.14
C GLU A 55 -7.68 6.54 10.89
N GLY A 56 -7.09 7.25 9.94
CA GLY A 56 -6.51 6.66 8.74
C GLY A 56 -5.35 7.50 8.24
N THR A 57 -4.35 6.85 7.68
CA THR A 57 -3.22 7.52 7.01
C THR A 57 -3.14 7.05 5.57
N ALA A 58 -2.97 7.98 4.64
CA ALA A 58 -2.73 7.70 3.23
C ALA A 58 -1.54 8.52 2.73
N ILE A 59 -0.66 7.89 1.94
CA ILE A 59 0.54 8.50 1.38
C ILE A 59 0.52 8.29 -0.13
N ALA A 60 0.55 9.38 -0.89
CA ALA A 60 0.75 9.36 -2.32
C ALA A 60 2.25 9.40 -2.65
N LEU A 61 2.69 8.50 -3.53
CA LEU A 61 4.07 8.40 -3.98
C LEU A 61 4.14 8.67 -5.49
N GLU A 62 5.16 9.41 -5.90
CA GLU A 62 5.51 9.60 -7.30
C GLU A 62 6.98 9.19 -7.50
N ARG A 63 7.23 8.33 -8.49
CA ARG A 63 8.59 7.95 -8.92
C ARG A 63 9.12 8.98 -9.92
N PRO A 64 10.44 9.26 -9.89
CA PRO A 64 11.07 10.21 -10.81
C PRO A 64 10.86 9.83 -12.28
#